data_AF-A0AAN6PWI7-F1
#
_entry.id   AF-A0AAN6PWI7-F1
#
_cell.length_a   1.000
_cell.length_b   1.000
_cell.length_c   1.000
_cell.angle_alpha   90.00
_cell.angle_beta   90.00
_cell.angle_gamma   90.00
#
_symmetry.space_group_name_H-M   'P 1'
#
loop_
_entity.id
_entity.type
_entity.pdbx_description
1 polymer ?
#
loop_
_entity_poly.entity_id
_entity_poly.type
_entity_poly.pdbx_seq_one_letter_code
_entity_poly.pdbx_strand_id
1 'polypeptide(L)'
;MCDISIREYIRWLPDEASEPTSTIVLTTPQRRFVDVRVLKPTSEEDAAHTLLPLSRLDWAIAGVSSSVAPSPADPGQEMKHSRWDHWIDSRIADADGVFDEGDMFDDPTDSTLMLEKGRMVNPATGVETEYEEIWRSEPIQNIPVPGDREAGVTCLALQMEVSGGGEGPAGKAKRGLIVRLGQYCQAFARDGDDITLERLRWDAWQQRWTTEVRMGGQELPTDIATYLAHETSIDDEVKVGGVVWKVVERA
;
A
#
# COMPACT_ATOMS: atom_id res chain seq x y z
N MET A 1 -5.22 -13.13 6.62
CA MET A 1 -5.62 -12.07 7.57
C MET A 1 -5.29 -10.76 6.89
N CYS A 2 -6.22 -9.81 6.88
CA CYS A 2 -5.95 -8.46 6.40
C CYS A 2 -5.31 -7.60 7.50
N ASP A 3 -4.62 -6.54 7.12
CA ASP A 3 -3.96 -5.62 8.05
C ASP A 3 -3.84 -4.21 7.49
N ILE A 4 -3.83 -3.23 8.39
CA ILE A 4 -3.50 -1.83 8.12
C ILE A 4 -2.23 -1.53 8.92
N SER A 5 -1.07 -1.59 8.29
CA SER A 5 0.22 -1.42 8.97
C SER A 5 0.71 0.02 8.81
N ILE A 6 0.96 0.70 9.92
CA ILE A 6 1.53 2.05 9.96
C ILE A 6 2.96 1.93 10.46
N ARG A 7 3.94 2.47 9.74
CA ARG A 7 5.33 2.44 10.20
C ARG A 7 5.56 3.51 11.27
N GLU A 8 6.01 3.09 12.44
CA GLU A 8 6.36 3.97 13.55
C GLU A 8 7.77 4.54 13.37
N TYR A 9 8.71 3.71 12.93
CA TYR A 9 10.05 4.13 12.57
C TYR A 9 10.77 3.12 11.66
N ILE A 10 11.82 3.61 11.02
CA ILE A 10 12.91 2.84 10.42
C ILE A 10 14.23 3.26 11.07
N ARG A 11 15.15 2.31 11.25
CA ARG A 11 16.56 2.58 11.55
C ARG A 11 17.46 1.76 10.65
N TRP A 12 18.46 2.42 10.08
CA TRP A 12 19.56 1.78 9.37
C TRP A 12 20.70 1.58 10.37
N LEU A 13 21.11 0.35 10.66
CA LEU A 13 22.05 0.13 11.76
C LEU A 13 23.46 0.63 11.39
N PRO A 14 24.16 1.32 12.31
CA PRO A 14 23.84 1.57 13.72
C PRO A 14 23.15 2.92 14.02
N ASP A 15 22.61 3.60 13.01
CA ASP A 15 22.02 4.94 13.15
C ASP A 15 20.78 4.94 14.06
N GLU A 16 20.43 6.13 14.55
CA GLU A 16 19.22 6.34 15.36
C GLU A 16 17.95 6.12 14.53
N ALA A 17 16.88 5.69 15.21
CA ALA A 17 15.57 5.53 14.60
C ALA A 17 14.97 6.87 14.17
N SER A 18 14.35 6.89 13.00
CA SER A 18 13.61 8.04 12.49
C SER A 18 12.39 7.59 11.70
N GLU A 19 11.43 8.48 11.49
CA GLU A 19 10.30 8.23 10.60
C GLU A 19 10.08 9.44 9.70
N PRO A 20 10.83 9.57 8.59
CA PRO A 20 10.73 10.71 7.69
C PRO A 20 9.46 10.66 6.82
N THR A 21 8.70 9.57 6.85
CA THR A 21 7.54 9.34 5.98
C THR A 21 6.24 9.15 6.75
N SER A 22 5.12 9.40 6.08
CA SER A 22 3.81 8.85 6.44
C SER A 22 3.63 7.55 5.65
N THR A 23 4.14 6.45 6.21
CA THR A 23 4.09 5.12 5.58
C THR A 23 2.88 4.34 6.07
N ILE A 24 2.07 3.86 5.11
CA ILE A 24 0.92 3.00 5.37
C ILE A 24 0.91 1.86 4.34
N VAL A 25 0.78 0.64 4.83
CA VAL A 25 0.56 -0.57 4.03
C VAL A 25 -0.84 -1.08 4.27
N LEU A 26 -1.62 -1.24 3.21
CA LEU A 26 -2.90 -1.94 3.26
C LEU A 26 -2.71 -3.33 2.70
N THR A 27 -3.00 -4.37 3.48
CA THR A 27 -2.94 -5.78 3.04
C THR A 27 -4.32 -6.41 3.10
N THR A 28 -4.82 -6.90 1.97
CA THR A 28 -6.14 -7.53 1.85
C THR A 28 -6.16 -8.96 2.42
N PRO A 29 -7.35 -9.56 2.66
CA PRO A 29 -7.45 -10.96 3.04
C PRO A 29 -6.72 -11.94 2.09
N GLN A 30 -6.76 -11.70 0.78
CA GLN A 30 -6.03 -12.46 -0.25
C GLN A 30 -4.56 -12.03 -0.42
N ARG A 31 -4.02 -11.25 0.52
CA ARG A 31 -2.62 -10.83 0.59
C ARG A 31 -2.17 -9.90 -0.53
N ARG A 32 -3.09 -9.20 -1.19
CA ARG A 32 -2.74 -8.09 -2.06
C ARG A 32 -2.35 -6.92 -1.18
N PHE A 33 -1.28 -6.22 -1.51
CA PHE A 33 -0.84 -5.08 -0.72
C PHE A 33 -0.63 -3.83 -1.56
N VAL A 34 -0.83 -2.68 -0.93
CA VAL A 34 -0.42 -1.36 -1.42
C VAL A 34 0.36 -0.69 -0.28
N ASP A 35 1.66 -0.50 -0.47
CA ASP A 35 2.58 0.25 0.39
C ASP A 35 2.82 1.62 -0.24
N VAL A 36 2.53 2.69 0.50
CA VAL A 36 2.78 4.07 0.06
C VAL A 36 3.55 4.80 1.15
N ARG A 37 4.71 5.33 0.78
CA ARG A 37 5.64 6.05 1.66
C ARG A 37 5.79 7.48 1.17
N VAL A 38 5.10 8.41 1.83
CA VAL A 38 5.12 9.84 1.45
C VAL A 38 5.98 10.60 2.44
N LEU A 39 6.94 11.40 1.96
CA LEU A 39 7.77 12.23 2.82
C LEU A 39 6.90 13.18 3.64
N LYS A 40 7.13 13.26 4.96
CA LYS A 40 6.43 14.18 5.86
C LYS A 40 6.69 15.63 5.41
N PRO A 41 5.71 16.53 5.59
CA PRO A 41 5.87 17.93 5.22
C PRO A 41 7.00 18.58 6.03
N THR A 42 7.74 19.48 5.38
CA THR A 42 8.84 20.23 6.02
C THR A 42 8.40 21.59 6.55
N SER A 43 7.18 22.00 6.23
CA SER A 43 6.55 23.26 6.65
C SER A 43 5.04 23.10 6.80
N GLU A 44 4.37 24.06 7.43
CA GLU A 44 2.90 24.09 7.52
C GLU A 44 2.24 24.30 6.14
N GLU A 45 2.89 25.07 5.26
CA GLU A 45 2.44 25.27 3.88
C GLU A 45 2.46 23.95 3.11
N ASP A 46 3.53 23.16 3.25
CA ASP A 46 3.64 21.81 2.67
C ASP A 46 2.57 20.85 3.18
N ALA A 47 2.06 21.06 4.39
CA ALA A 47 1.06 20.22 5.03
C ALA A 47 -0.38 20.53 4.59
N ALA A 48 -0.62 21.72 4.05
CA ALA A 48 -1.96 22.16 3.63
C ALA A 48 -2.39 21.60 2.26
N HIS A 49 -1.45 21.06 1.49
CA HIS A 49 -1.70 20.55 0.13
C HIS A 49 -1.94 19.04 0.12
N THR A 50 -3.03 18.62 -0.53
CA THR A 50 -3.32 17.20 -0.77
C THR A 50 -2.77 16.74 -2.12
N LEU A 51 -2.75 17.62 -3.13
CA LEU A 51 -2.04 17.40 -4.39
C LEU A 51 -0.55 17.71 -4.18
N LEU A 52 0.26 16.66 -4.16
CA LEU A 52 1.70 16.75 -3.90
C LEU A 52 2.50 16.47 -5.18
N PRO A 53 3.68 17.11 -5.34
CA PRO A 53 4.60 16.75 -6.42
C PRO A 53 5.18 15.36 -6.20
N LEU A 54 5.52 14.64 -7.27
CA LEU A 54 6.14 13.30 -7.19
C LEU A 54 7.47 13.29 -6.43
N SER A 55 8.16 14.43 -6.29
CA SER A 55 9.36 14.54 -5.44
C SER A 55 9.08 14.33 -3.95
N ARG A 56 7.81 14.29 -3.53
CA ARG A 56 7.39 13.93 -2.15
C ARG A 56 7.13 12.43 -1.98
N LEU A 57 7.17 11.64 -3.05
CA LEU A 57 7.09 10.19 -2.99
C LEU A 57 8.46 9.64 -2.63
N ASP A 58 8.57 8.97 -1.49
CA ASP A 58 9.77 8.19 -1.16
C ASP A 58 9.74 6.87 -1.93
N TRP A 59 8.67 6.10 -1.75
CA TRP A 59 8.44 4.82 -2.43
C TRP A 59 6.95 4.50 -2.47
N ALA A 60 6.51 3.84 -3.54
CA ALA A 60 5.24 3.12 -3.55
C ALA A 60 5.42 1.76 -4.22
N ILE A 61 4.78 0.75 -3.62
CA ILE A 61 4.83 -0.64 -4.06
C ILE A 61 3.42 -1.21 -3.99
N ALA A 62 3.05 -2.02 -4.98
CA ALA A 62 1.86 -2.84 -4.91
C ALA A 62 2.16 -4.25 -5.41
N GLY A 63 1.54 -5.27 -4.81
CA GLY A 63 1.88 -6.65 -5.11
C GLY A 63 1.14 -7.66 -4.26
N VAL A 64 1.78 -8.81 -4.02
CA VAL A 64 1.27 -9.89 -3.18
C VAL A 64 2.27 -10.23 -2.10
N SER A 65 1.81 -10.42 -0.88
CA SER A 65 2.64 -10.83 0.25
C SER A 65 2.44 -12.31 0.61
N SER A 66 3.49 -12.91 1.15
CA SER A 66 3.45 -14.25 1.73
C SER A 66 4.28 -14.29 3.00
N SER A 67 3.89 -15.14 3.95
CA SER A 67 4.65 -15.32 5.20
C SER A 67 4.75 -16.81 5.51
N VAL A 68 5.93 -17.25 5.91
CA VAL A 68 6.21 -18.60 6.35
C VAL A 68 6.45 -18.57 7.86
N ALA A 69 5.61 -19.30 8.60
CA ALA A 69 5.79 -19.48 10.03
C ALA A 69 7.05 -20.32 10.30
N PRO A 70 7.72 -20.12 11.45
CA PRO A 70 8.89 -20.89 11.80
C PRO A 70 8.54 -22.37 11.94
N SER A 71 9.48 -23.24 11.56
CA SER A 71 9.28 -24.69 11.64
C SER A 71 9.03 -25.11 13.09
N PRO A 72 8.05 -25.99 13.37
CA PRO A 72 7.84 -26.55 14.71
C PRO A 72 9.08 -27.27 15.29
N ALA A 73 10.08 -27.56 14.45
CA ALA A 73 11.33 -28.22 14.82
C ALA A 73 12.36 -27.31 15.50
N ASP A 74 12.17 -25.98 15.50
CA ASP A 74 13.03 -25.01 16.21
C ASP A 74 12.21 -24.22 17.24
N PRO A 75 12.01 -24.77 18.46
CA PRO A 75 11.09 -24.23 19.48
C PRO A 75 11.54 -22.92 20.16
N GLY A 76 12.30 -22.07 19.48
CA GLY A 76 12.83 -20.81 20.03
C GLY A 76 12.80 -19.62 19.07
N GLN A 77 12.31 -19.80 17.84
CA GLN A 77 12.08 -18.70 16.90
C GLN A 77 10.57 -18.45 16.81
N GLU A 78 10.07 -17.39 17.47
CA GLU A 78 8.73 -16.83 17.22
C GLU A 78 8.76 -15.86 16.02
N MET A 79 9.59 -16.16 15.02
CA MET A 79 9.87 -15.29 13.89
C MET A 79 9.13 -15.77 12.65
N LYS A 80 8.31 -14.91 12.03
CA LYS A 80 7.67 -15.19 10.74
C LYS A 80 8.54 -14.57 9.64
N HIS A 81 9.00 -15.36 8.68
CA HIS A 81 9.68 -14.81 7.52
C HIS A 81 8.64 -14.35 6.49
N SER A 82 8.68 -13.09 6.08
CA SER A 82 7.73 -12.49 5.15
C SER A 82 8.41 -12.04 3.87
N ARG A 83 7.68 -12.16 2.76
CA ARG A 83 8.12 -11.79 1.42
C ARG A 83 7.03 -10.97 0.75
N TRP A 84 7.42 -9.90 0.09
CA TRP A 84 6.54 -9.03 -0.68
C TRP A 84 7.00 -9.03 -2.12
N ASP A 85 6.28 -9.76 -2.98
CA ASP A 85 6.56 -9.80 -4.41
C ASP A 85 5.94 -8.57 -5.08
N HIS A 86 6.78 -7.77 -5.73
CA HIS A 86 6.37 -6.52 -6.34
C HIS A 86 5.66 -6.80 -7.66
N TRP A 87 4.56 -6.10 -7.90
CA TRP A 87 3.85 -6.10 -9.18
C TRP A 87 3.88 -4.71 -9.83
N ILE A 88 3.88 -3.67 -8.99
CA ILE A 88 4.08 -2.27 -9.35
C ILE A 88 5.10 -1.68 -8.38
N ASP A 89 6.10 -0.98 -8.90
CA ASP A 89 7.11 -0.30 -8.10
C ASP A 89 7.36 1.13 -8.65
N SER A 90 7.48 2.12 -7.78
CA SER A 90 7.69 3.51 -8.20
C SER A 90 9.14 3.79 -8.66
N ARG A 91 10.11 3.06 -8.14
CA ARG A 91 11.55 3.18 -8.41
C ARG A 91 12.00 2.26 -9.56
N ILE A 92 11.30 1.16 -9.81
CA ILE A 92 11.65 0.15 -10.81
C ILE A 92 10.50 -0.01 -11.82
N ALA A 93 10.79 0.25 -13.10
CA ALA A 93 9.76 0.22 -14.16
C ALA A 93 9.26 -1.20 -14.49
N ASP A 94 10.14 -2.19 -14.40
CA ASP A 94 9.82 -3.61 -14.58
C ASP A 94 10.03 -4.32 -13.23
N ALA A 95 8.94 -4.54 -12.52
CA ALA A 95 8.94 -5.14 -11.19
C ALA A 95 8.91 -6.68 -11.24
N ASP A 96 8.89 -7.30 -12.43
CA ASP A 96 8.80 -8.75 -12.53
C ASP A 96 10.03 -9.42 -11.89
N GLY A 97 9.79 -10.22 -10.85
CA GLY A 97 10.84 -10.90 -10.08
C GLY A 97 11.53 -10.03 -9.03
N VAL A 98 11.09 -8.78 -8.83
CA VAL A 98 11.52 -7.92 -7.73
C VAL A 98 10.70 -8.26 -6.48
N PHE A 99 11.37 -8.33 -5.33
CA PHE A 99 10.74 -8.60 -4.04
C PHE A 99 11.56 -8.04 -2.89
N ASP A 100 10.88 -7.77 -1.78
CA ASP A 100 11.50 -7.53 -0.48
C ASP A 100 11.25 -8.74 0.43
N GLU A 101 12.11 -8.91 1.43
CA GLU A 101 11.95 -9.94 2.46
C GLU A 101 12.43 -9.43 3.82
N GLY A 102 11.77 -9.91 4.88
CA GLY A 102 12.01 -9.45 6.24
C GLY A 102 11.56 -10.47 7.27
N ASP A 103 12.29 -10.47 8.38
CA ASP A 103 12.02 -11.31 9.54
C ASP A 103 11.14 -10.54 10.53
N MET A 104 9.95 -11.07 10.81
CA MET A 104 8.94 -10.43 11.63
C MET A 104 8.92 -11.03 13.04
N PHE A 105 9.04 -10.16 14.04
CA PHE A 105 9.01 -10.51 15.46
C PHE A 105 7.84 -9.78 16.13
N ASP A 106 6.98 -10.54 16.81
CA ASP A 106 5.89 -9.97 17.60
C ASP A 106 6.49 -9.19 18.81
N ASP A 107 5.97 -7.99 19.11
CA ASP A 107 6.42 -7.26 20.30
C ASP A 107 5.94 -7.96 21.58
N PRO A 108 6.81 -8.15 22.59
CA PRO A 108 6.46 -8.91 23.79
C PRO A 108 5.51 -8.16 24.74
N THR A 109 5.29 -6.86 24.53
CA THR A 109 4.53 -5.98 25.42
C THR A 109 3.30 -5.34 24.77
N ASP A 110 3.32 -5.17 23.45
CA ASP A 110 2.23 -4.57 22.68
C ASP A 110 1.91 -5.42 21.45
N SER A 111 0.81 -6.17 21.49
CA SER A 111 0.38 -7.03 20.39
C SER A 111 0.01 -6.28 19.10
N THR A 112 -0.04 -4.95 19.13
CA THR A 112 -0.23 -4.13 17.92
C THR A 112 1.10 -3.80 17.23
N LEU A 113 2.24 -4.03 17.88
CA LEU A 113 3.56 -3.73 17.33
C LEU A 113 4.25 -4.98 16.80
N MET A 114 4.95 -4.81 15.68
CA MET A 114 5.73 -5.84 15.02
C MET A 114 7.08 -5.26 14.59
N LEU A 115 8.17 -5.92 14.98
CA LEU A 115 9.52 -5.59 14.55
C LEU A 115 9.87 -6.38 13.31
N GLU A 116 10.14 -5.68 12.22
CA GLU A 116 10.73 -6.23 11.02
C GLU A 116 12.23 -6.00 11.03
N LYS A 117 12.99 -7.03 10.64
CA LYS A 117 14.44 -6.92 10.39
C LYS A 117 14.76 -7.43 9.00
N GLY A 118 15.66 -6.74 8.31
CA GLY A 118 16.10 -7.15 6.99
C GLY A 118 17.39 -6.49 6.58
N ARG A 119 17.74 -6.67 5.30
CA ARG A 119 18.90 -6.05 4.66
C ARG A 119 18.50 -5.56 3.29
N MET A 120 18.78 -4.29 3.01
CA MET A 120 18.61 -3.72 1.67
C MET A 120 19.59 -2.58 1.45
N VAL A 121 19.65 -2.06 0.22
CA VAL A 121 20.49 -0.90 -0.10
C VAL A 121 19.94 0.33 0.61
N ASN A 122 20.74 0.92 1.51
CA ASN A 122 20.39 2.19 2.15
C ASN A 122 20.42 3.30 1.09
N PRO A 123 19.30 4.01 0.83
CA PRO A 123 19.21 5.00 -0.24
C PRO A 123 20.15 6.20 -0.03
N ALA A 124 20.53 6.51 1.21
CA ALA A 124 21.44 7.62 1.51
C ALA A 124 22.91 7.28 1.19
N THR A 125 23.30 6.00 1.31
CA THR A 125 24.70 5.57 1.18
C THR A 125 24.96 4.75 -0.09
N GLY A 126 23.92 4.17 -0.68
CA GLY A 126 24.04 3.21 -1.79
C GLY A 126 24.65 1.86 -1.39
N VAL A 127 24.73 1.57 -0.08
CA VAL A 127 25.37 0.35 0.47
C VAL A 127 24.32 -0.55 1.10
N GLU A 128 24.45 -1.86 0.87
CA GLU A 128 23.64 -2.86 1.58
C GLU A 128 23.84 -2.73 3.09
N THR A 129 22.76 -2.48 3.81
CA THR A 129 22.76 -2.15 5.24
C THR A 129 21.63 -2.91 5.93
N GLU A 130 21.89 -3.38 7.15
CA GLU A 130 20.86 -3.95 8.02
C GLU A 130 19.89 -2.85 8.46
N TYR A 131 18.60 -3.15 8.42
CA TYR A 131 17.57 -2.25 8.89
C TYR A 131 16.66 -2.91 9.91
N GLU A 132 16.02 -2.06 10.70
CA GLU A 132 14.89 -2.45 11.51
C GLU A 132 13.73 -1.47 11.32
N GLU A 133 12.53 -2.00 11.19
CA GLU A 133 11.28 -1.22 11.10
C GLU A 133 10.33 -1.67 12.21
N ILE A 134 9.66 -0.72 12.87
CA ILE A 134 8.52 -1.03 13.75
C ILE A 134 7.24 -0.67 13.03
N TRP A 135 6.35 -1.64 12.94
CA TRP A 135 5.04 -1.54 12.34
C TRP A 135 3.97 -1.64 13.41
N ARG A 136 3.00 -0.73 13.37
CA ARG A 136 1.78 -0.78 14.18
C ARG A 136 0.62 -1.24 13.33
N SER A 137 -0.06 -2.32 13.75
CA SER A 137 -1.35 -2.72 13.21
C SER A 137 -2.45 -1.81 13.73
N GLU A 138 -3.07 -1.06 12.83
CA GLU A 138 -4.19 -0.18 13.11
C GLU A 138 -5.51 -0.97 13.07
N PRO A 139 -6.40 -0.81 14.07
CA PRO A 139 -7.70 -1.47 14.06
C PRO A 139 -8.54 -1.11 12.83
N ILE A 140 -9.03 -2.13 12.14
CA ILE A 140 -9.90 -1.97 10.97
C ILE A 140 -11.29 -1.54 11.43
N GLN A 141 -11.76 -0.40 10.92
CA GLN A 141 -13.07 0.13 11.25
C GLN A 141 -14.11 -0.24 10.19
N ASN A 142 -15.33 -0.57 10.65
CA ASN A 142 -16.47 -0.70 9.76
C ASN A 142 -17.01 0.69 9.41
N ILE A 143 -16.86 1.08 8.14
CA ILE A 143 -17.28 2.40 7.65
C ILE A 143 -18.68 2.30 7.05
N PRO A 144 -19.61 3.21 7.40
CA PRO A 144 -20.91 3.27 6.76
C PRO A 144 -20.74 3.58 5.26
N VAL A 145 -21.34 2.75 4.41
CA VAL A 145 -21.47 3.04 2.99
C VAL A 145 -22.91 3.49 2.74
N PRO A 146 -23.16 4.72 2.24
CA PRO A 146 -24.51 5.18 1.95
C PRO A 146 -25.20 4.21 0.98
N GLY A 147 -26.38 3.69 1.35
CA GLY A 147 -27.14 2.73 0.52
C GLY A 147 -26.95 1.26 0.91
N ASP A 148 -25.94 0.94 1.72
CA ASP A 148 -25.70 -0.42 2.21
C ASP A 148 -26.67 -0.77 3.35
N ARG A 149 -27.29 -1.95 3.25
CA ARG A 149 -28.25 -2.49 4.25
C ARG A 149 -27.71 -3.70 5.00
N GLU A 150 -26.56 -4.23 4.60
CA GLU A 150 -25.89 -5.38 5.23
C GLU A 150 -24.55 -4.96 5.88
N ALA A 151 -23.84 -5.92 6.48
CA ALA A 151 -22.53 -5.68 7.07
C ALA A 151 -21.61 -5.08 6.00
N GLY A 152 -21.33 -3.78 6.14
CA GLY A 152 -20.78 -2.98 5.05
C GLY A 152 -19.50 -3.56 4.46
N VAL A 153 -19.28 -3.33 3.17
CA VAL A 153 -18.00 -3.69 2.50
C VAL A 153 -16.86 -3.19 3.36
N THR A 154 -15.99 -4.06 3.84
CA THR A 154 -14.85 -3.70 4.70
C THR A 154 -13.56 -3.73 3.90
N CYS A 155 -13.47 -4.60 2.90
CA CYS A 155 -12.35 -4.69 1.97
C CYS A 155 -12.86 -4.70 0.53
N LEU A 156 -12.21 -3.92 -0.34
CA LEU A 156 -12.46 -3.95 -1.78
C LEU A 156 -11.14 -3.71 -2.51
N ALA A 157 -10.81 -4.56 -3.47
CA ALA A 157 -9.65 -4.36 -4.32
C ALA A 157 -10.02 -4.31 -5.80
N LEU A 158 -9.51 -3.30 -6.50
CA LEU A 158 -9.63 -3.15 -7.95
C LEU A 158 -8.25 -3.25 -8.58
N GLN A 159 -8.16 -3.99 -9.68
CA GLN A 159 -6.92 -4.21 -10.41
C GLN A 159 -7.08 -3.75 -11.86
N MET A 160 -6.11 -3.01 -12.37
CA MET A 160 -5.97 -2.68 -13.80
C MET A 160 -4.72 -3.36 -14.32
N GLU A 161 -4.84 -4.06 -15.44
CA GLU A 161 -3.69 -4.55 -16.19
C GLU A 161 -3.94 -4.38 -17.70
N VAL A 162 -3.04 -3.69 -18.38
CA VAL A 162 -3.02 -3.58 -19.83
C VAL A 162 -1.68 -4.12 -20.31
N SER A 163 -1.70 -5.26 -20.99
CA SER A 163 -0.50 -5.88 -21.53
C SER A 163 0.17 -4.96 -22.57
N GLY A 164 1.49 -4.84 -22.47
CA GLY A 164 2.30 -4.13 -23.46
C GLY A 164 2.31 -4.86 -24.80
N GLY A 165 1.92 -4.18 -25.89
CA GLY A 165 1.65 -4.82 -27.18
C GLY A 165 2.51 -4.35 -28.37
N GLY A 166 3.55 -3.53 -28.17
CA GLY A 166 4.34 -3.00 -29.29
C GLY A 166 5.74 -2.52 -28.92
N GLU A 167 6.62 -2.38 -29.91
CA GLU A 167 7.93 -1.75 -29.73
C GLU A 167 7.77 -0.22 -29.55
N GLY A 168 8.29 0.33 -28.45
CA GLY A 168 8.29 1.77 -28.14
C GLY A 168 7.71 2.10 -26.75
N PRO A 169 7.64 3.40 -26.36
CA PRO A 169 7.12 3.83 -25.05
C PRO A 169 5.67 3.39 -24.79
N ALA A 170 4.88 3.20 -25.85
CA ALA A 170 3.51 2.69 -25.82
C ALA A 170 3.41 1.16 -25.58
N GLY A 171 4.55 0.47 -25.45
CA GLY A 171 4.67 -0.96 -25.24
C GLY A 171 4.86 -1.41 -23.81
N LYS A 172 4.95 -0.48 -22.85
CA LYS A 172 5.10 -0.83 -21.42
C LYS A 172 3.75 -1.27 -20.85
N ALA A 173 3.77 -2.28 -19.98
CA ALA A 173 2.57 -2.72 -19.28
C ALA A 173 2.03 -1.59 -18.39
N LYS A 174 0.72 -1.39 -18.39
CA LYS A 174 0.05 -0.50 -17.43
C LYS A 174 -0.50 -1.36 -16.31
N ARG A 175 -0.16 -1.05 -15.07
CA ARG A 175 -0.60 -1.80 -13.89
C ARG A 175 -1.13 -0.84 -12.84
N GLY A 176 -2.18 -1.25 -12.16
CA GLY A 176 -2.78 -0.47 -11.08
C GLY A 176 -3.46 -1.36 -10.06
N LEU A 177 -3.33 -1.00 -8.80
CA LEU A 177 -4.01 -1.64 -7.68
C LEU A 177 -4.63 -0.57 -6.78
N ILE A 178 -5.92 -0.74 -6.48
CA ILE A 178 -6.63 0.01 -5.44
C ILE A 178 -7.01 -0.97 -4.36
N VAL A 179 -6.76 -0.60 -3.11
CA VAL A 179 -7.23 -1.31 -1.93
C VAL A 179 -7.95 -0.33 -1.04
N ARG A 180 -9.24 -0.57 -0.80
CA ARG A 180 -9.93 -0.08 0.39
C ARG A 180 -9.87 -1.15 1.46
N LEU A 181 -9.46 -0.77 2.66
CA LEU A 181 -9.57 -1.59 3.87
C LEU A 181 -10.02 -0.72 5.04
N GLY A 182 -11.22 -1.00 5.55
CA GLY A 182 -11.88 -0.24 6.60
C GLY A 182 -11.97 1.25 6.26
N GLN A 183 -11.27 2.04 7.08
CA GLN A 183 -11.19 3.50 7.05
C GLN A 183 -10.12 4.07 6.13
N TYR A 184 -9.36 3.24 5.42
CA TYR A 184 -8.33 3.68 4.48
C TYR A 184 -8.60 3.17 3.06
N CYS A 185 -8.22 3.97 2.07
CA CYS A 185 -8.17 3.58 0.67
C CYS A 185 -6.84 4.07 0.09
N GLN A 186 -6.06 3.17 -0.50
CA GLN A 186 -4.85 3.50 -1.24
C GLN A 186 -4.97 2.99 -2.67
N ALA A 187 -4.62 3.85 -3.63
CA ALA A 187 -4.54 3.53 -5.03
C ALA A 187 -3.13 3.84 -5.53
N PHE A 188 -2.55 2.91 -6.29
CA PHE A 188 -1.27 3.09 -6.93
C PHE A 188 -1.33 2.52 -8.35
N ALA A 189 -0.97 3.35 -9.33
CA ALA A 189 -0.92 2.98 -10.74
C ALA A 189 0.37 3.48 -11.38
N ARG A 190 0.85 2.68 -12.33
CA ARG A 190 2.00 2.99 -13.18
C ARG A 190 1.65 2.75 -14.64
N ASP A 191 1.96 3.75 -15.47
CA ASP A 191 1.85 3.71 -16.93
C ASP A 191 3.19 4.10 -17.52
N GLY A 192 4.01 3.09 -17.81
CA GLY A 192 5.39 3.32 -18.22
C GLY A 192 6.20 4.03 -17.14
N ASP A 193 6.48 5.31 -17.33
CA ASP A 193 7.21 6.15 -16.37
C ASP A 193 6.30 7.11 -15.59
N ASP A 194 5.02 7.18 -15.98
CA ASP A 194 4.02 7.98 -15.27
C ASP A 194 3.50 7.21 -14.06
N ILE A 195 3.57 7.86 -12.89
CA ILE A 195 3.08 7.35 -11.61
C ILE A 195 1.89 8.19 -11.18
N THR A 196 0.82 7.52 -10.75
CA THR A 196 -0.32 8.15 -10.09
C THR A 196 -0.69 7.37 -8.84
N LEU A 197 -0.95 8.08 -7.74
CA LEU A 197 -1.40 7.49 -6.49
C LEU A 197 -2.38 8.39 -5.75
N GLU A 198 -3.22 7.76 -4.94
CA GLU A 198 -4.11 8.42 -4.01
C GLU A 198 -4.15 7.70 -2.67
N ARG A 199 -4.21 8.47 -1.58
CA ARG A 199 -4.54 7.99 -0.23
C ARG A 199 -5.75 8.76 0.25
N LEU A 200 -6.80 8.04 0.60
CA LEU A 200 -7.99 8.58 1.22
C LEU A 200 -8.18 7.95 2.60
N ARG A 201 -8.76 8.74 3.51
CA ARG A 201 -9.16 8.29 4.83
C ARG A 201 -10.61 8.67 5.08
N TRP A 202 -11.34 7.82 5.80
CA TRP A 202 -12.66 8.16 6.29
C TRP A 202 -12.57 9.14 7.45
N ASP A 203 -13.20 10.31 7.31
CA ASP A 203 -13.41 11.27 8.38
C ASP A 203 -14.72 10.95 9.08
N ALA A 204 -14.64 10.37 10.28
CA ALA A 204 -15.80 10.02 11.09
C ALA A 204 -16.58 11.24 11.60
N TRP A 205 -15.98 12.42 11.72
CA TRP A 205 -16.68 13.63 12.15
C TRP A 205 -17.51 14.21 11.02
N GLN A 206 -16.94 14.23 9.82
CA GLN A 206 -17.58 14.78 8.63
C GLN A 206 -18.40 13.75 7.85
N GLN A 207 -18.30 12.47 8.22
CA GLN A 207 -18.98 11.34 7.57
C GLN A 207 -18.71 11.31 6.06
N ARG A 208 -17.43 11.50 5.69
CA ARG A 208 -16.99 11.49 4.28
C ARG A 208 -15.56 11.00 4.15
N TRP A 209 -15.22 10.51 2.97
CA TRP A 209 -13.83 10.28 2.59
C TRP A 209 -13.14 11.62 2.34
N THR A 210 -11.90 11.72 2.83
CA THR A 210 -11.01 12.86 2.61
C THR A 210 -9.75 12.36 1.92
N THR A 211 -9.34 13.06 0.85
CA THR A 211 -8.05 12.81 0.22
C THR A 211 -6.95 13.34 1.13
N GLU A 212 -6.08 12.47 1.62
CA GLU A 212 -4.89 12.85 2.38
C GLU A 212 -3.71 13.11 1.42
N VAL A 213 -3.59 12.31 0.36
CA VAL A 213 -2.52 12.43 -0.63
C VAL A 213 -3.07 12.15 -2.02
N ARG A 214 -2.66 12.97 -2.99
CA ARG A 214 -2.79 12.71 -4.43
C ARG A 214 -1.49 13.11 -5.13
N MET A 215 -0.99 12.24 -5.99
CA MET A 215 0.14 12.56 -6.88
C MET A 215 -0.12 11.98 -8.27
N GLY A 216 0.47 12.59 -9.30
CA GLY A 216 0.27 12.17 -10.69
C GLY A 216 -0.98 12.77 -11.34
N GLY A 217 -1.18 12.41 -12.61
CA GLY A 217 -2.17 13.05 -13.49
C GLY A 217 -3.33 12.13 -13.92
N GLN A 218 -3.29 10.84 -13.61
CA GLN A 218 -4.33 9.91 -14.05
C GLN A 218 -5.57 9.99 -13.16
N GLU A 219 -6.72 9.65 -13.72
CA GLU A 219 -7.94 9.42 -12.97
C GLU A 219 -7.94 7.98 -12.44
N LEU A 220 -8.22 7.81 -11.15
CA LEU A 220 -8.31 6.51 -10.48
C LEU A 220 -9.76 6.30 -9.98
N PRO A 221 -10.34 5.09 -10.09
CA PRO A 221 -11.69 4.80 -9.60
C PRO A 221 -11.78 4.68 -8.07
N THR A 222 -11.18 5.59 -7.31
CA THR A 222 -11.22 5.56 -5.84
C THR A 222 -12.64 5.79 -5.29
N ASP A 223 -13.51 6.50 -6.01
CA ASP A 223 -14.93 6.63 -5.67
C ASP A 223 -15.69 5.31 -5.74
N ILE A 224 -15.29 4.40 -6.65
CA ILE A 224 -15.84 3.03 -6.70
C ILE A 224 -15.42 2.26 -5.47
N ALA A 225 -14.13 2.34 -5.12
CA ALA A 225 -13.61 1.66 -3.96
C ALA A 225 -14.24 2.14 -2.65
N THR A 226 -14.78 3.38 -2.62
CA THR A 226 -15.23 4.08 -1.41
C THR A 226 -16.74 4.27 -1.39
N TYR A 227 -17.29 5.28 -2.07
CA TYR A 227 -18.70 5.65 -2.03
C TYR A 227 -19.62 4.63 -2.70
N LEU A 228 -19.16 4.02 -3.81
CA LEU A 228 -19.96 3.08 -4.60
C LEU A 228 -19.60 1.62 -4.33
N ALA A 229 -18.83 1.35 -3.26
CA ALA A 229 -18.36 -0.01 -2.95
C ALA A 229 -19.51 -1.02 -2.78
N HIS A 230 -20.63 -0.58 -2.23
CA HIS A 230 -21.83 -1.39 -2.02
C HIS A 230 -22.51 -1.83 -3.33
N GLU A 231 -22.28 -1.12 -4.44
CA GLU A 231 -22.81 -1.44 -5.77
C GLU A 231 -21.95 -2.45 -6.53
N THR A 232 -20.78 -2.79 -5.99
CA THR A 232 -19.81 -3.68 -6.66
C THR A 232 -19.93 -5.13 -6.22
N SER A 233 -19.62 -6.02 -7.16
CA SER A 233 -19.43 -7.46 -7.01
C SER A 233 -18.06 -7.87 -7.54
N ILE A 234 -17.56 -9.03 -7.10
CA ILE A 234 -16.35 -9.63 -7.68
C ILE A 234 -16.58 -9.82 -9.18
N ASP A 235 -15.52 -9.58 -9.97
CA ASP A 235 -15.51 -9.60 -11.43
C ASP A 235 -16.19 -8.41 -12.13
N ASP A 236 -16.80 -7.47 -11.41
CA ASP A 236 -17.31 -6.23 -12.01
C ASP A 236 -16.17 -5.42 -12.66
N GLU A 237 -16.49 -4.77 -13.78
CA GLU A 237 -15.59 -3.93 -14.53
C GLU A 237 -16.02 -2.46 -14.47
N VAL A 238 -15.07 -1.58 -14.18
CA VAL A 238 -15.27 -0.13 -14.17
C VAL A 238 -14.30 0.51 -15.15
N LYS A 239 -14.82 1.37 -16.03
CA LYS A 239 -14.02 2.12 -16.99
C LYS A 239 -13.76 3.55 -16.50
N VAL A 240 -12.51 3.87 -16.21
CA VAL A 240 -12.04 5.22 -15.80
C VAL A 240 -10.75 5.53 -16.52
N GLY A 241 -10.55 6.78 -16.96
CA GLY A 241 -9.31 7.18 -17.66
C GLY A 241 -9.05 6.40 -18.97
N GLY A 242 -10.09 5.83 -19.60
CA GLY A 242 -9.97 5.04 -20.81
C GLY A 242 -9.49 3.59 -20.61
N VAL A 243 -9.21 3.18 -19.38
CA VAL A 243 -8.78 1.83 -19.00
C VAL A 243 -9.86 1.11 -18.17
N VAL A 244 -9.79 -0.21 -18.13
CA VAL A 244 -10.72 -1.05 -17.36
C VAL A 244 -10.04 -1.47 -16.05
N TRP A 245 -10.76 -1.29 -14.95
CA TRP A 245 -10.42 -1.77 -13.63
C TRP A 245 -11.40 -2.88 -13.26
N LYS A 246 -10.88 -4.01 -12.81
CA LYS A 246 -11.68 -5.17 -12.41
C LYS A 246 -11.70 -5.31 -10.89
N VAL A 247 -12.87 -5.56 -10.31
CA VAL A 247 -12.99 -5.92 -8.89
C VAL A 247 -12.44 -7.34 -8.70
N VAL A 248 -11.31 -7.45 -7.99
CA VAL A 248 -10.61 -8.73 -7.77
C VAL A 248 -10.80 -9.29 -6.37
N GLU A 249 -11.30 -8.49 -5.43
CA GLU A 249 -11.54 -8.92 -4.05
C GLU A 249 -12.61 -8.04 -3.40
N ARG A 250 -13.54 -8.66 -2.66
CA ARG A 250 -14.57 -7.98 -1.88
C ARG A 250 -14.84 -8.79 -0.61
N ALA A 251 -14.81 -8.14 0.55
CA ALA A 251 -15.13 -8.74 1.84
C ALA A 251 -15.79 -7.73 2.79
#